data_AF-A0A919IY32-F1
#
_entry.id   AF-A0A919IY32-F1
#
_cell.length_a   1.000
_cell.length_b   1.000
_cell.length_c   1.000
_cell.angle_alpha   90.00
_cell.angle_beta   90.00
_cell.angle_gamma   90.00
#
_symmetry.space_group_name_H-M   'P 1'
#
loop_
_entity.id
_entity.type
_entity.pdbx_description
1 polymer ?
#
loop_
_entity_poly.entity_id
_entity_poly.type
_entity_poly.pdbx_seq_one_letter_code
_entity_poly.pdbx_strand_id
1 'polypeptide(L)'
;MSGFDGDEHEPDCGTVLSEVYLYLDLECSENRRSLIQKHLDDCTGCLQEYGIEHEVKALVARCCGDETAPRELRDRLRVKLDQLEVQVETREYLP
;
A
#
# COMPACT_ATOMS: atom_id res chain seq x y z
N MET A 1 -7.61 -33.93 -4.43
CA MET A 1 -6.78 -33.41 -3.32
C MET A 1 -5.32 -33.58 -3.71
N SER A 2 -4.49 -32.64 -3.27
CA SER A 2 -3.02 -32.52 -3.36
C SER A 2 -2.39 -32.20 -4.73
N GLY A 3 -1.76 -31.02 -4.77
CA GLY A 3 -0.87 -30.52 -5.81
C GLY A 3 -0.60 -29.03 -5.60
N PHE A 4 -0.15 -28.65 -4.40
CA PHE A 4 0.30 -27.29 -4.09
C PHE A 4 1.82 -27.36 -4.01
N ASP A 5 2.47 -27.22 -5.16
CA ASP A 5 3.93 -27.18 -5.26
C ASP A 5 4.41 -25.85 -4.67
N GLY A 6 4.77 -25.89 -3.40
CA GLY A 6 5.56 -24.86 -2.76
C GLY A 6 7.01 -25.00 -3.20
N ASP A 7 7.42 -24.16 -4.15
CA ASP A 7 8.83 -23.95 -4.49
C ASP A 7 9.46 -23.07 -3.39
N GLU A 8 10.52 -23.57 -2.76
CA GLU A 8 11.21 -22.93 -1.62
C GLU A 8 11.92 -21.59 -1.96
N HIS A 9 11.69 -21.00 -3.14
CA HIS A 9 12.19 -19.67 -3.52
C HIS A 9 11.10 -18.69 -4.00
N GLU A 10 9.81 -19.02 -3.87
CA GLU A 10 8.69 -18.12 -4.19
C GLU A 10 7.79 -17.94 -2.95
N PRO A 11 7.25 -16.74 -2.67
CA PRO A 11 6.35 -16.58 -1.52
C PRO A 11 5.15 -17.52 -1.66
N ASP A 12 4.96 -18.37 -0.65
CA ASP A 12 3.80 -19.28 -0.59
C ASP A 12 2.50 -18.47 -0.76
N CYS A 13 1.56 -18.97 -1.56
CA CYS A 13 0.34 -18.21 -1.85
C CYS A 13 -0.43 -17.84 -0.57
N GLY A 14 -0.37 -18.68 0.47
CA GLY A 14 -1.00 -18.38 1.76
C GLY A 14 -0.38 -17.14 2.42
N THR A 15 0.93 -16.95 2.25
CA THR A 15 1.62 -15.74 2.70
C THR A 15 1.21 -14.52 1.87
N VAL A 16 1.18 -14.66 0.54
CA VAL A 16 0.78 -13.56 -0.35
C VAL A 16 -0.65 -13.10 -0.09
N LEU A 17 -1.59 -14.04 0.04
CA LEU A 17 -2.98 -13.74 0.38
C LEU A 17 -3.13 -13.13 1.76
N SER A 18 -2.30 -13.51 2.74
CA SER A 18 -2.34 -12.89 4.08
C SER A 18 -1.87 -11.43 4.10
N GLU A 19 -1.00 -11.04 3.15
CA GLU A 19 -0.41 -9.70 3.07
C GLU A 19 -1.04 -8.84 1.96
N VAL A 20 -2.06 -9.36 1.28
CA VAL A 20 -2.65 -8.72 0.11
C VAL A 20 -3.29 -7.37 0.43
N TYR A 21 -3.87 -7.24 1.63
CA TYR A 21 -4.41 -5.97 2.12
C TYR A 21 -3.33 -4.92 2.37
N LEU A 22 -2.21 -5.32 2.98
CA LEU A 22 -1.07 -4.43 3.19
C LEU A 22 -0.49 -3.97 1.84
N TYR A 23 -0.46 -4.86 0.85
CA TYR A 23 -0.07 -4.53 -0.52
C TYR A 23 -1.04 -3.52 -1.14
N LEU A 24 -2.36 -3.75 -1.02
CA LEU A 24 -3.39 -2.83 -1.52
C LEU A 24 -3.27 -1.45 -0.88
N ASP A 25 -3.08 -1.39 0.43
CA ASP A 25 -3.02 -0.15 1.22
C ASP A 25 -1.67 0.58 1.11
N LEU A 26 -0.71 0.02 0.35
CA LEU A 26 0.65 0.54 0.23
C LEU A 26 1.40 0.59 1.56
N GLU A 27 1.03 -0.29 2.50
CA GLU A 27 1.62 -0.42 3.84
C GLU A 27 2.76 -1.45 3.88
N CYS A 28 3.15 -2.00 2.73
CA CYS A 28 4.28 -2.91 2.56
C CYS A 28 5.58 -2.17 2.21
N SER A 29 6.72 -2.74 2.60
CA SER A 29 8.02 -2.30 2.08
C SER A 29 8.13 -2.53 0.57
N GLU A 30 8.96 -1.73 -0.12
CA GLU A 30 9.13 -1.81 -1.58
C GLU A 30 9.60 -3.20 -2.05
N ASN A 31 10.49 -3.82 -1.28
CA ASN A 31 10.94 -5.20 -1.52
C ASN A 31 9.77 -6.19 -1.46
N ARG A 32 8.93 -6.10 -0.42
CA ARG A 32 7.79 -7.00 -0.23
C ARG A 32 6.73 -6.79 -1.30
N ARG A 33 6.50 -5.53 -1.68
CA ARG A 33 5.59 -5.15 -2.77
C ARG A 33 6.00 -5.80 -4.08
N SER A 34 7.30 -5.79 -4.41
CA SER A 34 7.81 -6.38 -5.64
C SER A 34 7.65 -7.90 -5.66
N LEU A 35 7.84 -8.57 -4.52
CA LEU A 35 7.65 -10.02 -4.40
C LEU A 35 6.18 -10.42 -4.55
N ILE A 36 5.27 -9.70 -3.89
CA ILE A 36 3.82 -9.94 -3.99
C ILE A 36 3.36 -9.70 -5.43
N GLN A 37 3.80 -8.60 -6.05
CA GLN A 37 3.48 -8.30 -7.44
C GLN A 37 3.93 -9.42 -8.38
N LYS A 38 5.20 -9.85 -8.29
CA LYS A 38 5.71 -10.94 -9.10
C LYS A 38 4.87 -12.22 -8.94
N HIS A 39 4.51 -12.58 -7.70
CA HIS A 39 3.70 -13.77 -7.46
C HIS A 39 2.27 -13.62 -8.02
N LEU A 40 1.65 -12.44 -7.94
CA LEU A 40 0.33 -12.21 -8.55
C LEU A 40 0.38 -12.27 -10.09
N ASP A 41 1.51 -11.90 -10.70
CA ASP A 41 1.74 -12.04 -12.14
C ASP A 41 1.96 -13.52 -12.56
N ASP A 42 2.67 -14.32 -11.76
CA ASP A 42 2.95 -15.74 -12.05
C ASP A 42 1.82 -16.70 -11.64
N CYS A 43 1.05 -16.39 -10.58
CA CYS A 43 0.02 -17.27 -10.01
C CYS A 43 -1.40 -16.79 -10.34
N THR A 44 -2.02 -17.42 -11.35
CA THR A 44 -3.42 -17.15 -11.74
C THR A 44 -4.43 -17.44 -10.62
N GLY A 45 -4.15 -18.40 -9.73
CA GLY A 45 -5.03 -18.70 -8.60
C GLY A 45 -5.14 -17.54 -7.61
N CYS A 46 -3.98 -16.99 -7.22
CA CYS A 46 -3.93 -15.80 -6.37
C CYS A 46 -4.55 -14.59 -7.06
N LEU A 47 -4.29 -14.40 -8.35
CA LEU A 47 -4.86 -13.30 -9.12
C LEU A 47 -6.40 -13.37 -9.17
N GLN A 48 -6.99 -14.56 -9.28
CA GLN A 48 -8.44 -14.73 -9.28
C GLN A 48 -9.06 -14.44 -7.90
N GLU A 49 -8.45 -14.93 -6.83
CA GLU A 49 -8.93 -14.68 -5.46
C GLU A 49 -8.81 -13.19 -5.09
N TYR A 50 -7.71 -12.55 -5.48
CA TYR A 50 -7.41 -11.13 -5.22
C TYR A 50 -8.15 -10.15 -6.13
N GLY A 51 -8.51 -10.55 -7.35
CA GLY A 51 -9.03 -9.63 -8.37
C GLY A 51 -10.26 -8.85 -7.91
N ILE A 52 -11.16 -9.50 -7.17
CA ILE A 52 -12.36 -8.85 -6.61
C ILE A 52 -11.99 -7.78 -5.59
N GLU A 53 -11.02 -8.05 -4.71
CA GLU A 53 -10.61 -7.12 -3.65
C GLU A 53 -10.04 -5.83 -4.23
N HIS A 54 -9.24 -5.96 -5.29
CA HIS A 54 -8.74 -4.80 -6.04
C HIS A 54 -9.87 -3.99 -6.68
N GLU A 55 -10.84 -4.65 -7.32
CA GLU A 55 -11.99 -3.96 -7.93
C GLU A 55 -12.88 -3.28 -6.90
N VAL A 56 -13.13 -3.93 -5.75
CA VAL A 56 -13.89 -3.34 -4.64
C VAL A 56 -13.18 -2.11 -4.10
N LYS A 57 -11.86 -2.18 -3.89
CA LYS A 57 -11.07 -1.02 -3.43
C LYS A 57 -11.14 0.14 -4.42
N ALA A 58 -11.00 -0.15 -5.72
CA ALA A 58 -11.14 0.86 -6.77
C ALA A 58 -12.54 1.49 -6.79
N LEU A 59 -13.59 0.68 -6.60
CA LEU A 59 -14.96 1.15 -6.52
C LEU A 59 -15.20 2.07 -5.32
N VAL A 60 -14.70 1.69 -4.14
CA VAL A 60 -14.80 2.53 -2.93
C VAL A 60 -14.05 3.85 -3.14
N ALA A 61 -12.84 3.82 -3.69
CA ALA A 61 -12.08 5.02 -4.00
C ALA A 61 -12.83 5.95 -4.97
N ARG A 62 -13.50 5.40 -5.98
CA ARG A 62 -14.34 6.16 -6.91
C ARG A 62 -15.58 6.75 -6.25
N CYS A 63 -16.30 5.95 -5.46
CA CYS A 63 -17.62 6.33 -4.94
C CYS A 63 -17.53 7.21 -3.69
N CYS A 64 -16.47 7.03 -2.90
CA CYS A 64 -16.32 7.65 -1.58
C CYS A 64 -14.99 8.41 -1.42
N GLY A 65 -14.07 8.34 -2.39
CA GLY A 65 -12.74 8.97 -2.29
C GLY A 65 -12.64 10.36 -2.92
N ASP A 66 -13.68 10.84 -3.62
CA ASP A 66 -13.70 12.17 -4.26
C ASP A 66 -14.14 13.30 -3.30
N GLU A 67 -14.39 12.97 -2.02
CA GLU A 67 -14.64 13.97 -0.99
C GLU A 67 -13.36 14.78 -0.72
N THR A 68 -13.25 15.91 -1.41
CA THR A 68 -12.11 16.82 -1.27
C THR A 68 -12.05 17.37 0.15
N ALA A 69 -10.92 17.15 0.83
CA ALA A 69 -10.69 17.70 2.16
C ALA A 69 -10.97 19.23 2.21
N PRO A 70 -11.65 19.74 3.26
CA PRO A 70 -11.97 21.15 3.39
C PRO A 70 -10.73 22.03 3.25
N ARG A 71 -10.86 23.15 2.53
CA ARG A 71 -9.73 24.07 2.25
C ARG A 71 -9.03 24.52 3.53
N GLU A 72 -9.80 24.83 4.57
CA GLU A 72 -9.28 25.24 5.88
C GLU A 72 -8.36 24.19 6.50
N LEU A 73 -8.68 22.90 6.36
CA LEU A 73 -7.82 21.82 6.86
C LEU A 73 -6.50 21.79 6.09
N ARG A 74 -6.55 21.90 4.76
CA ARG A 74 -5.34 21.91 3.92
C ARG A 74 -4.45 23.11 4.21
N ASP A 75 -5.03 24.29 4.38
CA ASP A 75 -4.26 25.51 4.66
C ASP A 75 -3.61 25.43 6.04
N ARG A 76 -4.32 24.90 7.05
CA ARG A 76 -3.74 24.62 8.37
C ARG A 76 -2.61 23.60 8.31
N LEU A 77 -2.73 22.55 7.50
CA LEU A 77 -1.68 21.55 7.33
C LEU A 77 -0.44 22.13 6.67
N ARG A 78 -0.60 22.95 5.63
CA ARG A 78 0.51 23.63 4.95
C ARG A 78 1.31 24.51 5.90
N VAL A 79 0.62 25.33 6.70
CA VAL A 79 1.28 26.19 7.70
C VAL A 79 2.05 25.36 8.72
N LYS A 80 1.48 24.24 9.19
CA LYS A 80 2.17 23.36 10.14
C LYS A 80 3.39 22.65 9.53
N LEU A 81 3.31 22.23 8.27
CA LEU A 81 4.42 21.60 7.56
C LEU A 81 5.59 22.58 7.39
N ASP A 82 5.31 23.79 6.94
CA ASP A 82 6.30 24.87 6.81
C ASP A 82 7.01 25.18 8.15
N GLN A 83 6.25 25.24 9.25
CA GLN A 83 6.80 25.40 10.60
C GLN A 83 7.72 24.24 11.01
N LEU A 84 7.38 23.01 10.65
CA LEU A 84 8.19 21.83 10.96
C LEU A 84 9.49 21.85 10.15
N GLU A 85 9.46 22.21 8.87
CA GLU A 85 10.66 22.36 8.04
C GLU A 85 11.63 23.39 8.63
N VAL A 86 11.11 24.56 9.04
CA VAL A 86 11.91 25.60 9.71
C VAL A 86 12.50 25.11 11.04
N GLN A 87 11.75 24.31 11.80
CA GLN A 87 12.24 23.74 13.08
C GLN A 87 13.35 22.72 12.87
N VAL A 88 13.27 21.87 11.85
CA VAL A 88 14.33 20.90 11.51
C VAL A 88 15.60 21.65 11.13
N GLU A 89 15.50 22.63 10.22
CA GLU A 89 16.66 23.41 9.77
C GLU A 89 17.31 24.22 10.90
N THR A 90 16.51 24.77 11.81
CA THR A 90 17.02 25.46 13.00
C THR A 90 17.75 24.51 13.96
N ARG A 91 17.31 23.26 14.07
CA ARG A 91 17.93 22.26 14.95
C ARG A 91 19.25 21.73 14.40
N GLU A 92 19.42 21.70 13.08
CA GLU A 92 20.67 21.32 12.41
C GLU A 92 21.73 22.44 12.45
N TYR A 93 21.32 23.69 12.70
CA TYR A 93 22.20 24.85 12.84
C TYR A 93 22.56 25.23 14.29
N LEU A 94 22.06 24.51 15.29
CA LEU A 94 22.48 24.65 16.68
C LEU A 94 23.74 23.79 16.94
N PRO A 95 24.86 24.36 17.43
CA PRO A 95 26.08 23.62 17.73
C PRO A 95 25.94 22.63 18.89
#